data_AF-A0A956FD11-F1
#
_entry.id   AF-A0A956FD11-F1
#
_cell.length_a   1.000
_cell.length_b   1.000
_cell.length_c   1.000
_cell.angle_alpha   90.00
_cell.angle_beta   90.00
_cell.angle_gamma   90.00
#
_symmetry.space_group_name_H-M   'P 1'
#
loop_
_entity.id
_entity.type
_entity.pdbx_description
1 polymer ?
#
loop_
_entity_poly.entity_id
_entity_poly.type
_entity_poly.pdbx_seq_one_letter_code
_entity_poly.pdbx_strand_id
1 'polypeptide(L)' 'MRLRILEHGHTRKQKALLWVMRRFIDPIPGPILTLSYRPRFFGRSMAIALQEAMRGATRWTAGETELMCAFVSRQNRCEY' A
#
# COMPACT_ATOMS: atom_id res chain seq x y z
N MET A 1 5.60 -10.25 -7.69
CA MET A 1 4.59 -11.34 -7.83
C MET A 1 3.24 -10.89 -7.25
N ARG A 2 2.13 -11.07 -7.97
CA ARG A 2 0.77 -10.74 -7.49
C ARG A 2 0.12 -11.96 -6.85
N LEU A 3 -0.25 -11.87 -5.58
CA LEU A 3 -0.89 -12.98 -4.87
C LEU A 3 -2.35 -13.15 -5.32
N ARG A 4 -2.71 -14.31 -5.86
CA ARG A 4 -4.09 -14.62 -6.33
C ARG A 4 -5.16 -14.46 -5.24
N ILE A 5 -4.78 -14.64 -3.98
CA ILE A 5 -5.71 -14.48 -2.85
C ILE A 5 -6.24 -13.04 -2.71
N LEU A 6 -5.50 -12.05 -3.21
CA LEU A 6 -5.90 -10.64 -3.19
C LEU A 6 -6.99 -10.32 -4.23
N GLU A 7 -7.28 -11.22 -5.16
CA GLU A 7 -8.34 -11.00 -6.15
C GLU A 7 -9.71 -11.41 -5.59
N HIS A 8 -9.76 -12.45 -4.76
CA HIS A 8 -11.01 -13.09 -4.35
C HIS A 8 -11.25 -13.09 -2.85
N GLY A 9 -10.20 -12.98 -2.03
CA GLY A 9 -10.23 -13.20 -0.58
C GLY A 9 -10.79 -12.04 0.26
N HIS A 10 -11.16 -10.92 -0.36
CA HIS A 10 -11.75 -9.78 0.35
C HIS A 10 -13.18 -10.06 0.83
N THR A 11 -13.54 -9.51 1.99
CA THR A 11 -14.92 -9.47 2.49
C THR A 11 -15.83 -8.66 1.56
N ARG A 12 -17.15 -8.87 1.63
CA ARG A 12 -18.12 -8.14 0.79
C ARG A 12 -17.99 -6.62 0.90
N LYS A 13 -17.77 -6.10 2.12
CA LYS A 13 -17.56 -4.66 2.36
C LYS A 13 -16.29 -4.13 1.68
N GLN A 14 -15.19 -4.87 1.78
CA GLN A 14 -13.93 -4.52 1.11
C GLN A 14 -14.07 -4.58 -0.42
N LYS A 15 -14.78 -5.57 -0.95
CA LYS A 15 -15.06 -5.67 -2.39
C LYS A 15 -15.86 -4.48 -2.90
N ALA A 16 -16.87 -4.03 -2.15
CA ALA A 16 -17.64 -2.84 -2.51
C ALA A 16 -16.75 -1.59 -2.54
N LEU A 17 -15.89 -1.40 -1.53
CA LEU A 17 -14.94 -0.28 -1.50
C LEU A 17 -13.95 -0.32 -2.67
N LEU A 18 -13.34 -1.48 -2.93
CA LEU A 18 -12.40 -1.65 -4.04
C LEU A 18 -13.09 -1.44 -5.39
N TRP A 19 -14.35 -1.85 -5.54
CA TRP A 19 -15.13 -1.60 -6.75
C TRP A 19 -15.31 -0.09 -7.00
N VAL A 20 -15.60 0.70 -5.95
CA VAL A 20 -15.63 2.17 -6.06
C VAL A 20 -14.26 2.71 -6.44
N MET A 21 -13.18 2.24 -5.83
CA MET A 21 -11.81 2.67 -6.15
C MET A 21 -11.41 2.40 -7.59
N ARG A 22 -11.82 1.25 -8.16
CA ARG A 22 -11.57 0.91 -9.58
C ARG A 22 -12.12 1.94 -10.56
N ARG A 23 -13.13 2.72 -10.16
CA ARG A 23 -13.68 3.77 -11.03
C ARG A 23 -12.72 4.94 -11.24
N PHE A 24 -11.75 5.12 -10.34
CA PHE A 24 -10.77 6.20 -10.36
C PHE A 24 -9.36 5.71 -10.70
N ILE A 25 -9.00 4.49 -10.27
CA ILE A 25 -7.66 3.91 -10.46
C ILE A 25 -7.81 2.45 -10.90
N ASP A 26 -7.42 2.16 -12.15
CA ASP A 26 -7.36 0.80 -12.69
C ASP A 26 -6.06 0.61 -13.50
N PRO A 27 -5.21 -0.39 -13.19
CA PRO A 27 -5.36 -1.39 -12.13
C PRO A 27 -5.08 -0.84 -10.72
N ILE A 28 -5.81 -1.36 -9.72
CA ILE A 28 -5.48 -1.06 -8.31
C ILE A 28 -4.07 -1.58 -7.98
N PRO A 29 -3.20 -0.73 -7.40
CA PRO A 29 -1.87 -1.12 -6.92
C PRO A 29 -1.89 -2.29 -5.92
N GLY A 30 -0.92 -3.19 -6.03
CA GLY A 30 -0.74 -4.35 -5.16
C GLY A 30 -0.67 -4.05 -3.64
N PRO A 31 0.06 -3.01 -3.18
CA PRO A 31 0.12 -2.62 -1.78
C PRO A 31 -1.25 -2.27 -1.22
N ILE A 32 -2.10 -1.58 -2.00
CA ILE A 32 -3.46 -1.23 -1.57
C ILE A 32 -4.28 -2.50 -1.35
N LEU A 33 -4.21 -3.47 -2.27
CA LEU A 33 -4.89 -4.76 -2.11
C LEU A 33 -4.37 -5.54 -0.89
N THR A 34 -3.05 -5.54 -0.68
CA THR A 34 -2.39 -6.23 0.44
C THR A 34 -2.83 -5.63 1.78
N LEU A 35 -2.78 -4.31 1.92
CA LEU A 35 -3.25 -3.60 3.11
C LEU A 35 -4.76 -3.81 3.34
N SER A 36 -5.53 -3.90 2.26
CA SER A 36 -6.99 -4.11 2.35
C SER A 36 -7.39 -5.54 2.70
N TYR A 37 -6.51 -6.54 2.55
CA TYR A 37 -6.88 -7.95 2.74
C TYR A 37 -7.14 -8.32 4.20
N ARG A 38 -6.20 -7.99 5.10
CA ARG A 38 -6.31 -8.26 6.56
C ARG A 38 -6.08 -6.99 7.37
N PRO A 39 -7.03 -6.04 7.38
CA PRO A 39 -6.83 -4.72 7.98
C PRO A 39 -6.58 -4.76 9.49
N ARG A 40 -7.19 -5.71 10.22
CA ARG A 40 -7.02 -5.83 11.68
C ARG A 40 -5.68 -6.46 12.09
N PHE A 41 -5.10 -7.30 11.23
CA PHE A 41 -3.85 -8.00 11.53
C PHE A 41 -2.63 -7.20 11.05
N PHE A 42 -2.72 -6.61 9.86
CA PHE A 42 -1.58 -5.96 9.20
C PHE A 42 -1.93 -4.59 8.62
N GLY A 43 -3.02 -4.51 7.86
CA GLY A 43 -3.26 -3.37 6.98
C GLY A 43 -3.38 -2.02 7.68
N ARG A 44 -4.11 -1.95 8.80
CA ARG A 44 -4.38 -0.67 9.48
C ARG A 44 -3.13 -0.12 10.16
N SER A 45 -2.39 -0.95 10.90
CA SER A 45 -1.15 -0.54 11.57
C SER A 45 -0.08 -0.16 10.55
N MET A 46 0.08 -0.96 9.49
CA MET A 46 1.05 -0.67 8.44
C MET A 46 0.72 0.61 7.67
N ALA A 47 -0.56 0.86 7.36
CA ALA A 47 -0.97 2.09 6.68
C ALA A 47 -0.68 3.34 7.53
N ILE A 48 -0.90 3.27 8.85
CA ILE A 48 -0.57 4.38 9.77
C ILE A 48 0.94 4.62 9.79
N ALA A 49 1.74 3.55 9.92
CA ALA A 49 3.19 3.68 9.93
C ALA A 49 3.74 4.26 8.62
N LEU A 50 3.23 3.82 7.47
CA LEU A 50 3.60 4.36 6.16
C LEU A 50 3.19 5.82 6.00
N GLN A 51 1.97 6.18 6.43
CA GLN A 51 1.51 7.57 6.37
C GLN A 51 2.41 8.49 7.19
N GLU A 52 2.76 8.07 8.41
CA GLU A 52 3.64 8.84 9.28
C GLU A 52 5.05 8.97 8.68
N ALA A 53 5.62 7.87 8.18
CA ALA A 53 6.95 7.88 7.58
C ALA A 53 7.02 8.73 6.30
N MET A 54 6.00 8.64 5.44
CA MET A 54 6.01 9.28 4.12
C MET A 54 5.50 10.73 4.14
N ARG A 55 4.55 11.04 5.02
CA ARG A 55 3.83 12.32 5.03
C ARG A 55 3.88 13.05 6.38
N GLY A 56 4.23 12.37 7.46
CA GLY A 56 4.44 12.97 8.80
C GLY A 56 5.89 13.40 9.05
N ALA A 57 6.82 13.08 8.15
CA ALA A 57 8.22 13.48 8.29
C ALA A 57 8.37 15.01 8.30
N THR A 58 8.95 15.55 9.36
CA THR A 58 9.18 17.00 9.53
C THR A 58 10.60 17.43 9.15
N ARG A 59 11.56 16.50 9.22
CA ARG A 59 12.98 16.77 8.96
C ARG A 59 13.34 16.70 7.48
N TRP A 60 12.64 15.87 6.71
CA TRP A 60 12.91 15.62 5.29
C TRP A 60 11.74 16.11 4.46
N THR A 61 12.04 16.66 3.30
CA THR A 61 11.02 16.95 2.29
C THR A 61 10.39 15.65 1.78
N ALA A 62 9.20 15.74 1.19
CA ALA A 62 8.57 14.59 0.55
C ALA A 62 9.48 13.94 -0.51
N GLY A 63 10.23 14.74 -1.28
CA GLY A 63 11.17 14.23 -2.28
C GLY A 63 12.35 13.46 -1.68
N GLU A 64 12.94 13.94 -0.58
CA GLU A 64 14.03 13.25 0.12
C GLU A 64 13.56 11.93 0.74
N THR A 65 12.37 11.91 1.32
CA THR A 65 11.77 10.69 1.86
C THR A 65 11.54 9.65 0.76
N GLU A 66 10.95 10.04 -0.36
CA GLU A 66 10.75 9.16 -1.51
C GLU A 66 12.10 8.66 -2.09
N LEU A 67 13.13 9.52 -2.14
CA LEU A 67 14.47 9.13 -2.58
C LEU A 67 15.08 8.05 -1.66
N MET A 68 14.95 8.22 -0.34
CA MET A 68 15.41 7.20 0.62
C MET A 68 14.63 5.88 0.45
N CYS A 69 13.31 5.96 0.28
CA CYS A 69 12.48 4.78 0.03
C CYS A 69 12.91 4.04 -1.25
N ALA A 70 13.16 4.76 -2.34
CA ALA A 70 13.66 4.19 -3.59
C ALA A 70 15.06 3.58 -3.41
N PHE A 71 15.96 4.25 -2.70
CA PHE A 71 17.30 3.75 -2.41
C PHE A 71 17.26 2.42 -1.63
N VAL A 72 16.52 2.37 -0.51
CA VAL A 72 16.38 1.17 0.32
C VAL A 72 15.70 0.04 -0.45
N SER A 73 14.67 0.35 -1.24
CA SER A 73 13.99 -0.63 -2.10
C SER A 73 14.95 -1.24 -3.11
N ARG A 74 15.83 -0.43 -3.73
CA ARG A 74 16.87 -0.93 -4.64
C ARG A 74 17.89 -1.83 -3.94
N GLN A 75 18.35 -1.47 -2.74
CA GLN A 75 19.28 -2.31 -1.95
C GLN A 75 18.66 -3.66 -1.61
N ASN A 76 17.37 -3.67 -1.27
CA ASN A 76 16.62 -4.89 -0.96
C ASN A 76 16.15 -5.66 -2.20
N ARG A 77 16.48 -5.20 -3.41
CA ARG A 77 16.00 -5.78 -4.68
C ARG A 77 14.47 -5.93 -4.68
N CYS A 78 13.77 -4.93 -4.16
CA CYS A 78 12.32 -4.88 -4.19
C CYS A 78 11.86 -4.46 -5.60
N GLU A 79 11.28 -5.40 -6.34
CA GLU A 79 10.88 -5.23 -7.75
C GLU A 79 9.43 -4.75 -7.94
N TYR A 80 8.75 -4.36 -6.85
CA TYR A 80 7.34 -3.95 -6.93
C TYR A 80 7.16 -2.66 -7.73
#